data_AF-A0A9D1EQU4-F1
#
_entry.id   AF-A0A9D1EQU4-F1
#
_cell.length_a   1.000
_cell.length_b   1.000
_cell.length_c   1.000
_cell.angle_alpha   90.00
_cell.angle_beta   90.00
_cell.angle_gamma   90.00
#
_symmetry.space_group_name_H-M   'P 1'
#
loop_
_entity.id
_entity.type
_entity.pdbx_description
1 polymer ?
#
loop_
_entity_poly.entity_id
_entity_poly.type
_entity_poly.pdbx_seq_one_letter_code
_entity_poly.pdbx_strand_id
1 'polypeptide(L)'
;MNDNKTFFRKAEQKNLGLKDIFSDVFRRHTKEENARLFLAGTALTTPDEASMLAKWVKPYMFARIFIAGFALMIVSILLNNALTLPFIFTIGSYLVPVTVMFFIWEMNIPRNISFVAVLAIFLVGGVESLVFTTLLSLFSFGREVSAYALSVGLIEEAAKVLAAMVWMRKGDKKYILSGMLVGAAVGAGFAAVESTGYAIIEGDWSVPTMILRGLVAPGGHVTYAAITGGALAWAQGGDKLSIRHLASPKFLGGYLFSALTHAFYDYCCFTGNPLFLLVSVIPVIGTYFLLKVGLNQVVDAAMSRNADRLTMALGHDFMDGLAAAYTPDTAPAAPVYRVSELRLQGIRGTFTGRRFATQACIRLGRDPRCNDLVFPANTAGVSGVHCEILLSGNRIYVKDLESTYGTYVNGLRLNPGQPVEIRPGAHICLGSAREELQITLGSGEKRRRQP
;
A
#
# COMPACT_ATOMS: atom_id res chain seq x y z
N MET A 1 -1.63 18.14 5.15
CA MET A 1 -0.68 17.33 4.37
C MET A 1 0.56 16.87 5.16
N ASN A 2 1.02 17.59 6.20
CA ASN A 2 2.15 17.13 7.05
C ASN A 2 1.82 15.97 8.02
N ASP A 3 0.54 15.73 8.33
CA ASP A 3 0.11 14.78 9.38
C ASP A 3 0.31 13.30 9.00
N ASN A 4 0.11 12.97 7.72
CA ASN A 4 0.20 11.60 7.22
C ASN A 4 1.62 11.03 7.26
N LYS A 5 2.66 11.86 7.16
CA LYS A 5 4.06 11.39 7.19
C LYS A 5 4.39 10.70 8.51
N THR A 6 3.91 11.24 9.62
CA THR A 6 4.08 10.68 10.96
C THR A 6 3.32 9.37 11.14
N PHE A 7 2.10 9.29 10.60
CA PHE A 7 1.28 8.08 10.60
C PHE A 7 1.98 6.95 9.84
N PHE A 8 2.47 7.21 8.63
CA PHE A 8 3.12 6.17 7.82
C PHE A 8 4.49 5.77 8.35
N ARG A 9 5.28 6.69 8.92
CA ARG A 9 6.53 6.34 9.61
C ARG A 9 6.28 5.40 10.80
N LYS A 10 5.20 5.63 11.56
CA LYS A 10 4.79 4.71 12.65
C LYS A 10 4.28 3.38 12.12
N ALA A 11 3.57 3.39 10.98
CA ALA A 11 3.11 2.17 10.31
C ALA A 11 4.30 1.29 9.89
N GLU A 12 5.30 1.90 9.27
CA GLU A 12 6.57 1.26 8.88
C GLU A 12 7.29 0.64 10.08
N GLN A 13 7.35 1.36 11.20
CA GLN A 13 7.94 0.89 12.46
C GLN A 13 7.05 -0.14 13.20
N LYS A 14 5.93 -0.58 12.61
CA LYS A 14 4.92 -1.47 13.22
C LYS A 14 4.41 -0.95 14.58
N ASN A 15 4.47 0.36 14.80
CA ASN A 15 4.13 1.03 16.05
C ASN A 15 2.86 1.88 15.92
N LEU A 16 1.94 1.47 15.04
CA LEU A 16 0.69 2.18 14.82
C LEU A 16 -0.34 1.83 15.90
N GLY A 17 -0.79 2.86 16.63
CA GLY A 17 -1.82 2.74 17.66
C GLY A 17 -3.19 3.23 17.22
N LEU A 18 -4.24 2.87 17.96
CA LEU A 18 -5.62 3.35 17.73
C LEU A 18 -5.72 4.88 17.77
N LYS A 19 -4.94 5.54 18.64
CA LYS A 19 -4.89 7.01 18.74
C LYS A 19 -4.44 7.68 17.44
N ASP A 20 -3.56 7.02 16.68
CA ASP A 20 -3.07 7.56 15.41
C ASP A 20 -4.16 7.51 14.33
N ILE A 21 -5.00 6.46 14.34
CA ILE A 21 -6.12 6.27 13.41
C ILE A 21 -7.24 7.30 13.68
N PHE A 22 -7.62 7.49 14.94
CA PHE A 22 -8.79 8.32 15.30
C PHE A 22 -8.46 9.80 15.56
N SER A 23 -7.22 10.23 15.32
CA SER A 23 -6.77 11.60 15.65
C SER A 23 -7.52 12.72 14.93
N ASP A 24 -8.07 12.46 13.74
CA ASP A 24 -8.79 13.48 12.94
C ASP A 24 -10.33 13.41 13.10
N VAL A 25 -10.88 12.50 13.93
CA VAL A 25 -12.34 12.28 14.05
C VAL A 25 -13.13 13.56 14.37
N PHE A 26 -12.64 14.36 15.31
CA PHE A 26 -13.32 15.59 15.76
C PHE A 26 -12.84 16.85 15.04
N ARG A 27 -12.00 16.70 14.01
CA ARG A 27 -11.50 17.82 13.22
C ARG A 27 -12.60 18.35 12.29
N ARG A 28 -12.60 19.68 12.09
CA ARG A 28 -13.44 20.31 11.06
C ARG A 28 -12.89 20.01 9.67
N HIS A 29 -13.76 19.55 8.78
CA HIS A 29 -13.44 19.22 7.40
C HIS A 29 -14.23 20.11 6.43
N THR A 30 -13.61 20.53 5.33
CA THR A 30 -14.29 21.41 4.35
C THR A 30 -15.26 20.63 3.46
N LYS A 31 -16.15 21.34 2.74
CA LYS A 31 -17.09 20.70 1.80
C LYS A 31 -16.34 19.95 0.69
N GLU A 32 -15.23 20.50 0.22
CA GLU A 32 -14.38 19.92 -0.81
C GLU A 32 -13.68 18.65 -0.32
N GLU A 33 -13.22 18.62 0.93
CA GLU A 33 -12.64 17.42 1.56
C GLU A 33 -13.66 16.29 1.65
N ASN A 34 -14.90 16.60 2.06
CA ASN A 34 -16.00 15.64 2.10
C ASN A 34 -16.31 15.13 0.67
N ALA A 35 -16.42 16.02 -0.32
CA ALA A 35 -16.70 15.64 -1.70
C ALA A 35 -15.60 14.73 -2.29
N ARG A 36 -14.33 15.03 -2.03
CA ARG A 36 -13.19 14.19 -2.44
C ARG A 36 -13.21 12.80 -1.81
N LEU A 37 -13.80 12.66 -0.62
CA LEU A 37 -13.95 11.35 0.02
C LEU A 37 -14.89 10.44 -0.80
N PHE A 38 -16.06 10.96 -1.18
CA PHE A 38 -17.06 10.22 -1.96
C PHE A 38 -16.67 9.98 -3.42
N LEU A 39 -15.81 10.82 -3.97
CA LEU A 39 -15.26 10.63 -5.30
C LEU A 39 -14.22 9.50 -5.37
N ALA A 40 -13.77 8.92 -4.26
CA ALA A 40 -12.78 7.85 -4.25
C ALA A 40 -13.23 6.60 -5.05
N GLY A 41 -12.29 5.88 -5.67
CA GLY A 41 -12.57 4.64 -6.40
C GLY A 41 -13.08 4.81 -7.83
N THR A 42 -12.96 6.00 -8.42
CA THR A 42 -13.25 6.24 -9.84
C THR A 42 -11.96 6.25 -10.66
N ALA A 43 -12.05 6.15 -11.99
CA ALA A 43 -10.89 6.14 -12.89
C ALA A 43 -9.94 7.35 -12.69
N LEU A 44 -10.47 8.50 -12.25
CA LEU A 44 -9.69 9.73 -12.04
C LEU A 44 -9.19 9.91 -10.60
N THR A 45 -9.69 9.12 -9.65
CA THR A 45 -9.48 9.35 -8.21
C THR A 45 -8.86 8.17 -7.48
N THR A 46 -8.87 6.97 -8.08
CA THR A 46 -8.11 5.83 -7.59
C THR A 46 -6.62 6.17 -7.71
N PRO A 47 -5.88 6.24 -6.59
CA PRO A 47 -4.46 6.52 -6.61
C PRO A 47 -3.70 5.32 -7.17
N ASP A 48 -2.58 5.61 -7.83
CA ASP A 48 -1.57 4.60 -8.08
C ASP A 48 -0.92 4.13 -6.77
N GLU A 49 -0.35 2.92 -6.76
CA GLU A 49 0.22 2.31 -5.54
C GLU A 49 1.28 3.19 -4.85
N ALA A 50 2.06 3.95 -5.62
CA ALA A 50 3.09 4.82 -5.08
C ALA A 50 2.52 6.08 -4.39
N SER A 51 1.35 6.57 -4.82
CA SER A 51 0.70 7.76 -4.26
C SER A 51 -0.47 7.48 -3.30
N MET A 52 -0.89 6.22 -3.14
CA MET A 52 -2.08 5.86 -2.35
C MET A 52 -1.96 6.27 -0.87
N LEU A 53 -0.78 6.14 -0.26
CA LEU A 53 -0.54 6.57 1.11
C LEU A 53 -0.69 8.10 1.23
N ALA A 54 -0.06 8.86 0.33
CA ALA A 54 -0.10 10.33 0.39
C ALA A 54 -1.51 10.91 0.23
N LYS A 55 -2.35 10.24 -0.56
CA LYS A 55 -3.74 10.66 -0.86
C LYS A 55 -4.77 10.11 0.12
N TRP A 56 -4.39 9.22 1.03
CA TRP A 56 -5.30 8.70 2.05
C TRP A 56 -5.65 9.75 3.10
N VAL A 57 -6.87 9.70 3.61
CA VAL A 57 -7.37 10.59 4.65
C VAL A 57 -7.81 9.72 5.82
N LYS A 58 -7.43 10.11 7.04
CA LYS A 58 -7.81 9.39 8.26
C LYS A 58 -9.34 9.35 8.42
N PRO A 59 -9.89 8.31 9.07
CA PRO A 59 -11.34 8.13 9.21
C PRO A 59 -11.98 9.18 10.12
N TYR A 60 -13.08 9.77 9.68
CA TYR A 60 -13.90 10.72 10.46
C TYR A 60 -15.39 10.67 10.11
N MET A 61 -15.75 10.23 8.90
CA MET A 61 -17.12 10.23 8.42
C MET A 61 -17.98 9.20 9.15
N PHE A 62 -17.41 8.04 9.49
CA PHE A 62 -18.11 7.01 10.28
C PHE A 62 -18.68 7.59 11.59
N ALA A 63 -17.89 8.40 12.30
CA ALA A 63 -18.30 9.00 13.57
C ALA A 63 -19.43 10.03 13.37
N ARG A 64 -19.40 10.80 12.28
CA ARG A 64 -20.47 11.76 11.96
C ARG A 64 -21.78 11.05 11.63
N ILE A 65 -21.72 9.97 10.86
CA ILE A 65 -22.89 9.14 10.54
C ILE A 65 -23.48 8.56 11.84
N PHE A 66 -22.63 8.02 12.71
CA PHE A 66 -23.05 7.50 14.00
C PHE A 66 -23.73 8.58 14.86
N ILE A 67 -23.09 9.73 15.05
CA ILE A 67 -23.62 10.82 15.87
C ILE A 67 -24.95 11.34 15.31
N ALA A 68 -25.04 11.56 14.00
CA ALA A 68 -26.26 12.05 13.37
C ALA A 68 -27.40 11.04 13.48
N GLY A 69 -27.14 9.76 13.17
CA GLY A 69 -28.16 8.71 13.27
C GLY A 69 -28.58 8.45 14.71
N PHE A 70 -27.64 8.47 15.67
CA PHE A 70 -27.94 8.34 17.09
C PHE A 70 -28.79 9.50 17.60
N ALA A 71 -28.47 10.74 17.21
CA ALA A 71 -29.30 11.91 17.56
C ALA A 71 -30.72 11.80 17.00
N LEU A 72 -30.87 11.39 15.73
CA LEU A 72 -32.18 11.16 15.11
C LEU A 72 -32.96 10.05 15.81
N MET A 73 -32.29 8.98 16.23
CA MET A 73 -32.90 7.89 17.01
C MET A 73 -33.42 8.41 18.36
N ILE A 74 -32.61 9.16 19.11
CA ILE A 74 -33.01 9.76 20.40
C ILE A 74 -34.20 10.70 20.21
N VAL A 75 -34.15 11.60 19.23
CA VAL A 75 -35.28 12.49 18.92
C VAL A 75 -36.54 11.66 18.62
N SER A 76 -36.42 10.61 17.81
CA SER A 76 -37.56 9.75 17.45
C SER A 76 -38.17 9.02 18.65
N ILE A 77 -37.34 8.59 19.61
CA ILE A 77 -37.78 7.98 20.88
C ILE A 77 -38.48 9.04 21.76
N LEU A 78 -37.91 10.24 21.88
CA LEU A 78 -38.46 11.32 22.70
C LEU A 78 -39.80 11.84 22.19
N LEU A 79 -40.08 11.75 20.88
CA LEU A 79 -41.38 12.09 20.30
C LEU A 79 -42.51 11.18 20.79
N ASN A 80 -42.19 10.00 21.35
CA ASN A 80 -43.14 9.03 21.93
C ASN A 80 -44.40 8.81 21.07
N ASN A 81 -44.20 8.64 19.76
CA ASN A 81 -45.27 8.50 18.78
C ASN A 81 -45.18 7.10 18.14
N ALA A 82 -46.30 6.36 18.11
CA ALA A 82 -46.33 5.04 17.48
C ALA A 82 -45.90 5.07 15.99
N LEU A 83 -46.14 6.18 15.29
CA LEU A 83 -45.70 6.37 13.90
C LEU A 83 -44.18 6.47 13.78
N THR A 84 -43.44 6.78 14.84
CA THR A 84 -41.96 6.82 14.82
C THR A 84 -41.33 5.46 15.08
N LEU A 85 -42.07 4.44 15.53
CA LEU A 85 -41.53 3.10 15.83
C LEU A 85 -40.83 2.45 14.62
N PRO A 86 -41.42 2.42 13.40
CA PRO A 86 -40.73 1.88 12.23
C PRO A 86 -39.43 2.64 11.91
N PHE A 87 -39.41 3.96 12.13
CA PHE A 87 -38.22 4.78 11.93
C PHE A 87 -37.13 4.47 12.96
N ILE A 88 -37.50 4.30 14.24
CA ILE A 88 -36.55 3.94 15.31
C ILE A 88 -35.88 2.60 14.99
N PHE A 89 -36.66 1.59 14.60
CA PHE A 89 -36.15 0.26 14.27
C PHE A 89 -35.33 0.23 12.98
N THR A 90 -35.74 0.99 11.96
CA THR A 90 -34.96 1.15 10.74
C THR A 90 -33.63 1.84 11.05
N ILE A 91 -33.64 2.95 11.80
CA ILE A 91 -32.39 3.62 12.19
C ILE A 91 -31.54 2.67 13.04
N GLY A 92 -32.10 2.01 14.05
CA GLY A 92 -31.38 1.10 14.93
C GLY A 92 -30.74 -0.09 14.21
N SER A 93 -31.44 -0.68 13.24
CA SER A 93 -30.94 -1.81 12.44
C SER A 93 -29.81 -1.43 11.49
N TYR A 94 -29.80 -0.19 11.00
CA TYR A 94 -28.82 0.26 10.00
C TYR A 94 -27.65 1.04 10.61
N LEU A 95 -27.86 1.75 11.72
CA LEU A 95 -26.92 2.73 12.25
C LEU A 95 -25.53 2.14 12.50
N VAL A 96 -25.44 1.06 13.27
CA VAL A 96 -24.15 0.46 13.61
C VAL A 96 -23.55 -0.30 12.43
N PRO A 97 -24.29 -1.15 11.69
CA PRO A 97 -23.73 -1.81 10.51
C PRO A 97 -23.17 -0.84 9.46
N VAL A 98 -23.91 0.23 9.14
CA VAL A 98 -23.46 1.27 8.22
C VAL A 98 -22.25 2.01 8.79
N THR A 99 -22.24 2.34 10.08
CA THR A 99 -21.09 3.01 10.72
C THR A 99 -19.82 2.19 10.61
N VAL A 100 -19.88 0.88 10.93
CA VAL A 100 -18.71 -0.01 10.85
C VAL A 100 -18.25 -0.20 9.41
N MET A 101 -19.18 -0.33 8.46
CA MET A 101 -18.86 -0.39 7.03
C MET A 101 -18.15 0.90 6.58
N PHE A 102 -18.64 2.07 6.98
CA PHE A 102 -18.01 3.36 6.65
C PHE A 102 -16.61 3.47 7.25
N PHE A 103 -16.41 3.01 8.48
CA PHE A 103 -15.08 2.95 9.08
C PHE A 103 -14.13 2.08 8.24
N ILE A 104 -14.54 0.88 7.84
CA ILE A 104 -13.73 -0.02 7.01
C ILE A 104 -13.49 0.59 5.61
N TRP A 105 -14.48 1.30 5.05
CA TRP A 105 -14.34 2.02 3.79
C TRP A 105 -13.30 3.15 3.87
N GLU A 106 -13.33 3.96 4.93
CA GLU A 106 -12.33 5.00 5.16
C GLU A 106 -10.94 4.39 5.40
N MET A 107 -10.87 3.19 5.99
CA MET A 107 -9.62 2.44 6.16
C MET A 107 -9.12 1.77 4.87
N ASN A 108 -9.90 1.73 3.78
CA ASN A 108 -9.45 1.17 2.49
C ASN A 108 -8.50 2.14 1.76
N ILE A 109 -7.25 2.19 2.22
CA ILE A 109 -6.16 3.03 1.68
C ILE A 109 -5.98 2.92 0.16
N PRO A 110 -6.09 1.73 -0.49
CA PRO A 110 -5.96 1.63 -1.93
C PRO A 110 -7.00 2.44 -2.72
N ARG A 111 -8.18 2.73 -2.13
CA ARG A 111 -9.26 3.51 -2.77
C ARG A 111 -9.58 3.01 -4.19
N ASN A 112 -9.61 1.70 -4.35
CA ASN A 112 -9.87 0.95 -5.58
C ASN A 112 -11.34 0.52 -5.74
N ILE A 113 -12.20 0.81 -4.76
CA ILE A 113 -13.63 0.51 -4.81
C ILE A 113 -14.38 1.84 -4.69
N SER A 114 -15.19 2.16 -5.70
CA SER A 114 -16.01 3.37 -5.68
C SER A 114 -17.06 3.32 -4.59
N PHE A 115 -17.44 4.48 -4.05
CA PHE A 115 -18.53 4.54 -3.09
C PHE A 115 -19.85 3.98 -3.66
N VAL A 116 -20.12 4.21 -4.95
CA VAL A 116 -21.27 3.63 -5.65
C VAL A 116 -21.20 2.09 -5.65
N ALA A 117 -20.01 1.52 -5.87
CA ALA A 117 -19.84 0.07 -5.79
C ALA A 117 -20.01 -0.44 -4.35
N VAL A 118 -19.52 0.27 -3.33
CA VAL A 118 -19.75 -0.07 -1.91
C VAL A 118 -21.25 -0.09 -1.61
N LEU A 119 -21.99 0.93 -2.06
CA LEU A 119 -23.44 0.99 -1.88
C LEU A 119 -24.17 -0.14 -2.61
N ALA A 120 -23.74 -0.47 -3.83
CA ALA A 120 -24.28 -1.60 -4.58
C ALA A 120 -24.01 -2.95 -3.89
N ILE A 121 -22.81 -3.16 -3.34
CA ILE A 121 -22.48 -4.36 -2.55
C ILE A 121 -23.31 -4.41 -1.27
N PHE A 122 -23.51 -3.28 -0.60
CA PHE A 122 -24.35 -3.20 0.59
C PHE A 122 -25.80 -3.59 0.28
N LEU A 123 -26.41 -3.00 -0.75
CA LEU A 123 -27.81 -3.25 -1.09
C LEU A 123 -28.01 -4.61 -1.76
N VAL A 124 -27.30 -4.86 -2.87
CA VAL A 124 -27.47 -6.07 -3.69
C VAL A 124 -26.73 -7.24 -3.07
N GLY A 125 -25.46 -7.06 -2.68
CA GLY A 125 -24.66 -8.12 -2.05
C GLY A 125 -25.22 -8.57 -0.70
N GLY A 126 -25.79 -7.67 0.09
CA GLY A 126 -26.51 -8.00 1.31
C GLY A 126 -27.71 -8.93 1.05
N VAL A 127 -28.56 -8.57 0.09
CA VAL A 127 -29.72 -9.41 -0.31
C VAL A 127 -29.27 -10.72 -0.96
N GLU A 128 -28.25 -10.71 -1.82
CA GLU A 128 -27.64 -11.92 -2.39
C GLU A 128 -27.18 -12.88 -1.30
N SER A 129 -26.54 -12.37 -0.24
CA SER A 129 -26.11 -13.22 0.87
C SER A 129 -27.28 -13.83 1.63
N LEU A 130 -28.41 -13.14 1.79
CA LEU A 130 -29.63 -13.71 2.39
C LEU A 130 -30.23 -14.80 1.52
N VAL A 131 -30.30 -14.59 0.20
CA VAL A 131 -30.75 -15.62 -0.76
C VAL A 131 -29.86 -16.86 -0.69
N PHE A 132 -28.54 -16.68 -0.66
CA PHE A 132 -27.61 -17.79 -0.50
C PHE A 132 -27.76 -18.48 0.86
N THR A 133 -28.00 -17.73 1.95
CA THR A 133 -28.30 -18.32 3.26
C THR A 133 -29.54 -19.20 3.16
N THR A 134 -30.65 -18.71 2.60
CA THR A 134 -31.88 -19.51 2.45
C THR A 134 -31.66 -20.79 1.64
N LEU A 135 -30.89 -20.72 0.55
CA LEU A 135 -30.58 -21.89 -0.27
C LEU A 135 -29.68 -22.89 0.47
N LEU A 136 -28.65 -22.41 1.18
CA LEU A 136 -27.74 -23.26 1.94
C LEU A 136 -28.39 -23.84 3.20
N SER A 137 -29.39 -23.16 3.77
CA SER A 137 -30.20 -23.64 4.89
C SER A 137 -31.00 -24.90 4.56
N LEU A 138 -31.18 -25.25 3.28
CA LEU A 138 -31.70 -26.56 2.86
C LEU A 138 -30.81 -27.73 3.30
N PHE A 139 -29.54 -27.46 3.58
CA PHE A 139 -28.56 -28.42 4.09
C PHE A 139 -28.24 -28.19 5.58
N SER A 140 -29.06 -27.40 6.28
CA SER A 140 -28.92 -27.20 7.73
C SER A 140 -29.04 -28.54 8.47
N PHE A 141 -28.29 -28.64 9.55
CA PHE A 141 -28.19 -29.85 10.36
C PHE A 141 -28.20 -29.50 11.85
N GLY A 142 -28.41 -30.54 12.67
CA GLY A 142 -28.49 -30.39 14.12
C GLY A 142 -29.86 -29.92 14.59
N ARG A 143 -30.55 -30.74 15.38
CA ARG A 143 -31.81 -30.37 16.05
C ARG A 143 -31.61 -29.83 17.46
N GLU A 144 -30.48 -30.16 18.07
CA GLU A 144 -30.07 -29.61 19.36
C GLU A 144 -29.51 -28.20 19.19
N VAL A 145 -29.70 -27.36 20.20
CA VAL A 145 -29.34 -25.92 20.15
C VAL A 145 -27.88 -25.69 19.74
N SER A 146 -26.95 -26.49 20.25
CA SER A 146 -25.52 -26.40 19.92
C SER A 146 -25.22 -26.73 18.46
N ALA A 147 -25.77 -27.84 17.96
CA ALA A 147 -25.58 -28.27 16.58
C ALA A 147 -26.29 -27.35 15.58
N TYR A 148 -27.46 -26.82 15.96
CA TYR A 148 -28.19 -25.83 15.16
C TYR A 148 -27.43 -24.50 15.08
N ALA A 149 -26.93 -23.97 16.19
CA ALA A 149 -26.12 -22.74 16.18
C ALA A 149 -24.84 -22.91 15.34
N LEU A 150 -24.20 -24.08 15.41
CA LEU A 150 -23.06 -24.40 14.54
C LEU A 150 -23.44 -24.42 13.06
N SER A 151 -24.60 -24.99 12.70
CA SER A 151 -25.02 -25.04 11.31
C SER A 151 -25.36 -23.65 10.77
N VAL A 152 -26.03 -22.80 11.55
CA VAL A 152 -26.31 -21.39 11.21
C VAL A 152 -25.00 -20.62 10.98
N GLY A 153 -24.07 -20.66 11.94
CA GLY A 153 -22.80 -19.95 11.82
C GLY A 153 -21.97 -20.36 10.59
N LEU A 154 -21.95 -21.65 10.23
CA LEU A 154 -21.27 -22.12 9.02
C LEU A 154 -22.00 -21.67 7.74
N ILE A 155 -23.33 -21.85 7.70
CA ILE A 155 -24.14 -21.58 6.51
C ILE A 155 -24.14 -20.09 6.18
N GLU A 156 -24.37 -19.24 7.17
CA GLU A 156 -24.47 -17.81 6.93
C GLU A 156 -23.14 -17.18 6.55
N GLU A 157 -22.04 -17.60 7.17
CA GLU A 157 -20.73 -17.08 6.79
C GLU A 157 -20.31 -17.58 5.40
N ALA A 158 -20.70 -18.80 5.02
CA ALA A 158 -20.49 -19.31 3.66
C ALA A 158 -21.30 -18.51 2.63
N ALA A 159 -22.56 -18.21 2.93
CA ALA A 159 -23.43 -17.40 2.08
C ALA A 159 -22.87 -15.99 1.83
N LYS A 160 -22.37 -15.33 2.88
CA LYS A 160 -21.71 -14.01 2.77
C LYS A 160 -20.43 -14.09 1.93
N VAL A 161 -19.65 -15.16 2.06
CA VAL A 161 -18.47 -15.39 1.19
C VAL A 161 -18.88 -15.55 -0.27
N LEU A 162 -19.93 -16.33 -0.58
CA LEU A 162 -20.41 -16.50 -1.95
C LEU A 162 -20.84 -15.17 -2.57
N ALA A 163 -21.57 -14.35 -1.81
CA ALA A 163 -21.92 -12.99 -2.24
C ALA A 163 -20.67 -12.13 -2.47
N ALA A 164 -19.73 -12.09 -1.51
CA ALA A 164 -18.48 -11.34 -1.66
C ALA A 164 -17.67 -11.79 -2.91
N MET A 165 -17.64 -13.09 -3.21
CA MET A 165 -16.98 -13.62 -4.40
C MET A 165 -17.55 -13.07 -5.71
N VAL A 166 -18.88 -12.88 -5.82
CA VAL A 166 -19.51 -12.27 -7.01
C VAL A 166 -18.91 -10.89 -7.27
N TRP A 167 -18.76 -10.10 -6.21
CA TRP A 167 -18.24 -8.74 -6.30
C TRP A 167 -16.72 -8.67 -6.41
N MET A 168 -15.97 -9.68 -5.96
CA MET A 168 -14.50 -9.72 -6.01
C MET A 168 -13.92 -10.26 -7.33
N ARG A 169 -14.74 -10.69 -8.29
CA ARG A 169 -14.27 -11.28 -9.56
C ARG A 169 -13.45 -10.34 -10.45
N LYS A 170 -13.55 -9.01 -10.26
CA LYS A 170 -12.70 -8.05 -10.97
C LYS A 170 -11.35 -7.97 -10.25
N GLY A 171 -10.25 -8.14 -11.00
CA GLY A 171 -8.89 -8.35 -10.48
C GLY A 171 -8.23 -7.14 -9.81
N ASP A 172 -8.98 -6.07 -9.56
CA ASP A 172 -8.54 -4.84 -8.89
C ASP A 172 -8.53 -4.96 -7.35
N LYS A 173 -9.09 -6.05 -6.80
CA LYS A 173 -9.32 -6.26 -5.35
C LYS A 173 -8.29 -7.17 -4.68
N LYS A 174 -7.01 -7.00 -5.02
CA LYS A 174 -5.90 -7.82 -4.49
C LYS A 174 -5.49 -7.53 -3.04
N TYR A 175 -5.90 -6.38 -2.48
CA TYR A 175 -5.51 -5.98 -1.13
C TYR A 175 -6.47 -6.54 -0.08
N ILE A 176 -5.92 -6.94 1.06
CA ILE A 176 -6.68 -7.41 2.22
C ILE A 176 -7.73 -6.36 2.61
N LEU A 177 -7.35 -5.08 2.70
CA LEU A 177 -8.27 -3.99 3.05
C LEU A 177 -9.45 -3.86 2.06
N SER A 178 -9.22 -4.13 0.78
CA SER A 178 -10.28 -4.11 -0.23
C SER A 178 -11.22 -5.30 -0.09
N GLY A 179 -10.69 -6.50 0.20
CA GLY A 179 -11.49 -7.67 0.54
C GLY A 179 -12.33 -7.46 1.81
N MET A 180 -11.73 -6.86 2.85
CA MET A 180 -12.42 -6.50 4.08
C MET A 180 -13.58 -5.54 3.82
N LEU A 181 -13.40 -4.54 2.95
CA LEU A 181 -14.46 -3.62 2.56
C LEU A 181 -15.61 -4.30 1.81
N VAL A 182 -15.31 -5.19 0.85
CA VAL A 182 -16.37 -5.95 0.16
C VAL A 182 -17.14 -6.81 1.15
N GLY A 183 -16.44 -7.55 2.00
CA GLY A 183 -17.04 -8.37 3.04
C GLY A 183 -17.89 -7.55 4.02
N ALA A 184 -17.35 -6.45 4.55
CA ALA A 184 -18.06 -5.54 5.45
C ALA A 184 -19.33 -4.97 4.82
N ALA A 185 -19.30 -4.60 3.53
CA ALA A 185 -20.48 -4.10 2.85
C ALA A 185 -21.57 -5.17 2.72
N VAL A 186 -21.20 -6.41 2.33
CA VAL A 186 -22.14 -7.55 2.31
C VAL A 186 -22.71 -7.81 3.71
N GLY A 187 -21.85 -7.91 4.73
CA GLY A 187 -22.26 -8.19 6.11
C GLY A 187 -23.11 -7.07 6.71
N ALA A 188 -22.86 -5.81 6.35
CA ALA A 188 -23.69 -4.68 6.78
C ALA A 188 -25.07 -4.72 6.14
N GLY A 189 -25.16 -5.05 4.85
CA GLY A 189 -26.42 -5.25 4.16
C GLY A 189 -27.22 -6.40 4.74
N PHE A 190 -26.56 -7.55 4.97
CA PHE A 190 -27.14 -8.72 5.64
C PHE A 190 -27.73 -8.33 6.99
N ALA A 191 -26.92 -7.74 7.89
CA ALA A 191 -27.33 -7.39 9.24
C ALA A 191 -28.52 -6.41 9.27
N ALA A 192 -28.50 -5.41 8.39
CA ALA A 192 -29.52 -4.39 8.34
C ALA A 192 -30.88 -4.96 7.90
N VAL A 193 -30.89 -5.79 6.86
CA VAL A 193 -32.12 -6.44 6.34
C VAL A 193 -32.62 -7.49 7.32
N GLU A 194 -31.74 -8.33 7.85
CA GLU A 194 -32.09 -9.37 8.82
C GLU A 194 -32.69 -8.78 10.11
N SER A 195 -32.05 -7.76 10.69
CA SER A 195 -32.55 -7.10 11.91
C SER A 195 -33.89 -6.39 11.68
N THR A 196 -34.10 -5.83 10.48
CA THR A 196 -35.41 -5.27 10.10
C THR A 196 -36.46 -6.37 9.97
N GLY A 197 -36.08 -7.54 9.43
CA GLY A 197 -36.94 -8.71 9.27
C GLY A 197 -37.47 -9.24 10.61
N TYR A 198 -36.61 -9.37 11.63
CA TYR A 198 -37.04 -9.79 12.97
C TYR A 198 -38.11 -8.88 13.56
N ALA A 199 -37.93 -7.56 13.49
CA ALA A 199 -38.91 -6.60 14.01
C ALA A 199 -40.28 -6.72 13.30
N ILE A 200 -40.28 -7.00 12.00
CA ILE A 200 -41.51 -7.14 11.20
C ILE A 200 -42.20 -8.49 11.46
N ILE A 201 -41.44 -9.59 11.49
CA ILE A 201 -41.99 -10.96 11.56
C ILE A 201 -42.38 -11.34 12.98
N GLU A 202 -41.52 -11.06 13.95
CA GLU A 202 -41.77 -11.43 15.35
C GLU A 202 -42.65 -10.41 16.08
N GLY A 203 -42.84 -9.22 15.47
CA GLY A 203 -43.56 -8.12 16.08
C GLY A 203 -42.89 -7.58 17.35
N ASP A 204 -41.62 -7.94 17.60
CA ASP A 204 -40.86 -7.46 18.74
C ASP A 204 -40.31 -6.06 18.47
N TRP A 205 -41.14 -5.06 18.76
CA TRP A 205 -40.77 -3.64 18.74
C TRP A 205 -40.12 -3.19 20.07
N SER A 206 -39.46 -4.10 20.80
CA SER A 206 -38.71 -3.78 22.02
C SER A 206 -37.49 -2.89 21.75
N VAL A 207 -37.62 -1.62 22.12
CA VAL A 207 -36.51 -0.64 22.08
C VAL A 207 -35.28 -1.12 22.89
N PRO A 208 -35.42 -1.73 24.10
CA PRO A 208 -34.28 -2.33 24.80
C PRO A 208 -33.56 -3.43 24.01
N THR A 209 -34.30 -4.34 23.36
CA THR A 209 -33.72 -5.40 22.52
C THR A 209 -32.94 -4.79 21.36
N MET A 210 -33.52 -3.78 20.70
CA MET A 210 -32.86 -3.06 19.61
C MET A 210 -31.56 -2.37 20.08
N ILE A 211 -31.57 -1.70 21.24
CA ILE A 211 -30.37 -1.06 21.81
C ILE A 211 -29.30 -2.11 22.10
N LEU A 212 -29.68 -3.23 22.72
CA LEU A 212 -28.76 -4.33 23.02
C LEU A 212 -28.13 -4.91 21.73
N ARG A 213 -28.94 -5.15 20.70
CA ARG A 213 -28.46 -5.58 19.37
C ARG A 213 -27.50 -4.55 18.76
N GLY A 214 -27.82 -3.26 18.88
CA GLY A 214 -26.94 -2.17 18.44
C GLY A 214 -25.59 -2.15 19.17
N LEU A 215 -25.56 -2.41 20.48
CA LEU A 215 -24.33 -2.43 21.28
C LEU A 215 -23.38 -3.58 20.88
N VAL A 216 -23.92 -4.74 20.55
CA VAL A 216 -23.14 -5.93 20.15
C VAL A 216 -22.85 -5.98 18.64
N ALA A 217 -23.56 -5.18 17.83
CA ALA A 217 -23.43 -5.14 16.38
C ALA A 217 -22.00 -4.87 15.84
N PRO A 218 -21.08 -4.12 16.51
CA PRO A 218 -19.70 -4.03 16.06
C PRO A 218 -19.00 -5.39 15.99
N GLY A 219 -19.43 -6.34 16.83
CA GLY A 219 -18.98 -7.73 16.86
C GLY A 219 -19.81 -8.72 16.06
N GLY A 220 -20.74 -8.24 15.23
CA GLY A 220 -21.69 -9.08 14.49
C GLY A 220 -21.29 -9.31 13.03
N HIS A 221 -22.29 -9.53 12.18
CA HIS A 221 -22.11 -9.92 10.77
C HIS A 221 -21.16 -9.03 9.97
N VAL A 222 -21.08 -7.72 10.25
CA VAL A 222 -20.17 -6.82 9.53
C VAL A 222 -18.70 -7.23 9.72
N THR A 223 -18.31 -7.54 10.96
CA THR A 223 -16.93 -7.92 11.27
C THR A 223 -16.63 -9.35 10.85
N TYR A 224 -17.58 -10.28 11.02
CA TYR A 224 -17.43 -11.64 10.48
C TYR A 224 -17.19 -11.65 8.97
N ALA A 225 -18.01 -10.91 8.21
CA ALA A 225 -17.89 -10.81 6.77
C ALA A 225 -16.64 -10.03 6.35
N ALA A 226 -16.24 -8.99 7.08
CA ALA A 226 -14.99 -8.29 6.82
C ALA A 226 -13.77 -9.22 6.97
N ILE A 227 -13.76 -10.08 7.98
CA ILE A 227 -12.68 -11.06 8.20
C ILE A 227 -12.63 -12.05 7.04
N THR A 228 -13.77 -12.65 6.65
CA THR A 228 -13.78 -13.63 5.56
C THR A 228 -13.46 -13.01 4.21
N GLY A 229 -13.96 -11.80 3.91
CA GLY A 229 -13.62 -11.05 2.71
C GLY A 229 -12.14 -10.66 2.65
N GLY A 230 -11.56 -10.21 3.76
CA GLY A 230 -10.14 -9.90 3.86
C GLY A 230 -9.25 -11.13 3.72
N ALA A 231 -9.63 -12.25 4.35
CA ALA A 231 -8.95 -13.53 4.24
C ALA A 231 -9.02 -14.10 2.80
N LEU A 232 -10.14 -13.91 2.11
CA LEU A 232 -10.29 -14.27 0.70
C LEU A 232 -9.38 -13.43 -0.20
N ALA A 233 -9.31 -12.12 0.00
CA ALA A 233 -8.36 -11.26 -0.72
C ALA A 233 -6.90 -11.65 -0.41
N TRP A 234 -6.61 -12.05 0.83
CA TRP A 234 -5.28 -12.52 1.22
C TRP A 234 -4.89 -13.83 0.51
N ALA A 235 -5.86 -14.73 0.34
CA ALA A 235 -5.70 -15.97 -0.40
C ALA A 235 -5.55 -15.73 -1.90
N GLN A 236 -6.34 -14.80 -2.46
CA GLN A 236 -6.32 -14.42 -3.86
C GLN A 236 -5.00 -13.75 -4.25
N GLY A 237 -4.48 -12.83 -3.41
CA GLY A 237 -3.29 -12.05 -3.75
C GLY A 237 -3.44 -11.36 -5.12
N GLY A 238 -2.45 -11.49 -5.98
CA GLY A 238 -2.46 -10.93 -7.34
C GLY A 238 -3.22 -11.76 -8.39
N ASP A 239 -3.73 -12.94 -8.03
CA ASP A 239 -4.33 -13.87 -8.97
C ASP A 239 -5.80 -13.53 -9.29
N LYS A 240 -6.30 -14.08 -10.40
CA LYS A 240 -7.75 -14.04 -10.70
C LYS A 240 -8.49 -14.93 -9.70
N LEU A 241 -9.53 -14.38 -9.06
CA LEU A 241 -10.32 -15.10 -8.07
C LEU A 241 -10.85 -16.43 -8.64
N SER A 242 -10.53 -17.53 -7.95
CA SER A 242 -10.99 -18.88 -8.29
C SER A 242 -11.37 -19.65 -7.03
N ILE A 243 -12.09 -20.76 -7.19
CA ILE A 243 -12.50 -21.65 -6.09
C ILE A 243 -11.29 -22.19 -5.30
N ARG A 244 -10.11 -22.27 -5.92
CA ARG A 244 -8.89 -22.77 -5.28
C ARG A 244 -8.50 -21.96 -4.05
N HIS A 245 -8.80 -20.66 -4.03
CA HIS A 245 -8.50 -19.79 -2.90
C HIS A 245 -9.29 -20.15 -1.64
N LEU A 246 -10.46 -20.80 -1.80
CA LEU A 246 -11.28 -21.28 -0.69
C LEU A 246 -10.62 -22.46 0.05
N ALA A 247 -9.70 -23.18 -0.60
CA ALA A 247 -8.91 -24.24 0.03
C ALA A 247 -7.62 -23.71 0.69
N SER A 248 -7.33 -22.42 0.58
CA SER A 248 -6.10 -21.87 1.15
C SER A 248 -6.18 -21.83 2.69
N PRO A 249 -5.07 -22.11 3.40
CA PRO A 249 -5.05 -22.00 4.87
C PRO A 249 -5.40 -20.60 5.38
N LYS A 250 -5.05 -19.55 4.61
CA LYS A 250 -5.35 -18.15 4.93
C LYS A 250 -6.86 -17.90 4.95
N PHE A 251 -7.56 -18.35 3.91
CA PHE A 251 -9.01 -18.22 3.83
C PHE A 251 -9.70 -19.12 4.86
N LEU A 252 -9.32 -20.40 4.94
CA LEU A 252 -9.94 -21.36 5.87
C LEU A 252 -9.81 -20.91 7.32
N GLY A 253 -8.66 -20.34 7.71
CA GLY A 253 -8.48 -19.77 9.05
C GLY A 253 -9.44 -18.62 9.34
N GLY A 254 -9.60 -17.68 8.42
CA GLY A 254 -10.55 -16.57 8.57
C GLY A 254 -12.00 -17.02 8.57
N TYR A 255 -12.36 -17.96 7.69
CA TYR A 255 -13.70 -18.53 7.61
C TYR A 255 -14.08 -19.31 8.88
N LEU A 256 -13.24 -20.23 9.34
CA LEU A 256 -13.50 -21.00 10.54
C LEU A 256 -13.54 -20.11 11.78
N PHE A 257 -12.67 -19.09 11.86
CA PHE A 257 -12.74 -18.11 12.94
C PHE A 257 -14.11 -17.42 12.98
N SER A 258 -14.57 -16.85 11.85
CA SER A 258 -15.87 -16.17 11.79
C SER A 258 -17.03 -17.12 12.08
N ALA A 259 -17.07 -18.28 11.43
CA ALA A 259 -18.18 -19.22 11.55
C ALA A 259 -18.30 -19.81 12.97
N LEU A 260 -17.19 -20.16 13.62
CA LEU A 260 -17.22 -20.75 14.97
C LEU A 260 -17.53 -19.71 16.05
N THR A 261 -17.01 -18.49 15.93
CA THR A 261 -17.32 -17.42 16.88
C THR A 261 -18.76 -16.93 16.73
N HIS A 262 -19.28 -16.90 15.50
CA HIS A 262 -20.69 -16.66 15.21
C HIS A 262 -21.59 -17.77 15.78
N ALA A 263 -21.28 -19.03 15.51
CA ALA A 263 -22.02 -20.16 16.08
C ALA A 263 -22.06 -20.13 17.62
N PHE A 264 -20.95 -19.76 18.25
CA PHE A 264 -20.89 -19.65 19.70
C PHE A 264 -21.69 -18.46 20.23
N TYR A 265 -21.69 -17.34 19.51
CA TYR A 265 -22.55 -16.19 19.80
C TYR A 265 -24.03 -16.58 19.78
N ASP A 266 -24.48 -17.25 18.71
CA ASP A 266 -25.86 -17.70 18.55
C ASP A 266 -26.26 -18.70 19.63
N TYR A 267 -25.38 -19.66 19.94
CA TYR A 267 -25.59 -20.58 21.06
C TYR A 267 -25.82 -19.84 22.38
N CYS A 268 -25.01 -18.82 22.68
CA CYS A 268 -25.19 -18.00 23.87
C CYS A 268 -26.51 -17.23 23.84
N CYS A 269 -26.90 -16.67 22.69
CA CYS A 269 -28.19 -15.98 22.53
C CYS A 269 -29.38 -16.94 22.72
N PHE A 270 -29.38 -18.11 22.07
CA PHE A 270 -30.47 -19.10 22.17
C PHE A 270 -30.63 -19.69 23.57
N THR A 271 -29.55 -19.77 24.34
CA THR A 271 -29.58 -20.27 25.72
C THR A 271 -29.78 -19.17 26.77
N GLY A 272 -29.89 -17.90 26.35
CA GLY A 272 -29.98 -16.75 27.25
C GLY A 272 -28.72 -16.51 28.07
N ASN A 273 -27.58 -17.06 27.65
CA ASN A 273 -26.32 -16.97 28.38
C ASN A 273 -25.64 -15.61 28.12
N PRO A 274 -25.41 -14.77 29.14
CA PRO A 274 -24.86 -13.42 28.97
C PRO A 274 -23.43 -13.38 28.38
N LEU A 275 -22.76 -14.53 28.24
CA LEU A 275 -21.48 -14.63 27.54
C LEU A 275 -21.51 -14.09 26.10
N PHE A 276 -22.67 -13.98 25.44
CA PHE A 276 -22.77 -13.39 24.10
C PHE A 276 -22.15 -11.98 24.03
N LEU A 277 -22.21 -11.21 25.12
CA LEU A 277 -21.57 -9.89 25.23
C LEU A 277 -20.06 -9.97 25.08
N LEU A 278 -19.42 -10.94 25.74
CA LEU A 278 -17.97 -11.14 25.66
C LEU A 278 -17.57 -11.73 24.30
N VAL A 279 -18.37 -12.66 23.78
CA VAL A 279 -18.15 -13.26 22.47
C VAL A 279 -18.17 -12.20 21.38
N SER A 280 -19.07 -11.20 21.43
CA SER A 280 -19.09 -10.11 20.44
C SER A 280 -17.81 -9.26 20.41
N VAL A 281 -16.94 -9.30 21.42
CA VAL A 281 -15.66 -8.56 21.39
C VAL A 281 -14.61 -9.30 20.53
N ILE A 282 -14.70 -10.63 20.43
CA ILE A 282 -13.72 -11.47 19.76
C ILE A 282 -13.58 -11.13 18.25
N PRO A 283 -14.67 -10.97 17.47
CA PRO A 283 -14.58 -10.61 16.06
C PRO A 283 -14.07 -9.18 15.83
N VAL A 284 -14.31 -8.27 16.76
CA VAL A 284 -13.74 -6.91 16.72
C VAL A 284 -12.21 -6.98 16.81
N ILE A 285 -11.68 -7.80 17.73
CA ILE A 285 -10.24 -8.02 17.86
C ILE A 285 -9.67 -8.68 16.60
N GLY A 286 -10.34 -9.70 16.06
CA GLY A 286 -9.95 -10.37 14.81
C GLY A 286 -9.92 -9.41 13.61
N THR A 287 -10.92 -8.54 13.51
CA THR A 287 -10.99 -7.49 12.48
C THR A 287 -9.85 -6.50 12.63
N TYR A 288 -9.55 -6.05 13.85
CA TYR A 288 -8.43 -5.14 14.10
C TYR A 288 -7.08 -5.76 13.76
N PHE A 289 -6.88 -7.04 14.09
CA PHE A 289 -5.69 -7.79 13.69
C PHE A 289 -5.55 -7.83 12.17
N LEU A 290 -6.62 -8.19 11.45
CA LEU A 290 -6.60 -8.27 9.99
C LEU A 290 -6.42 -6.89 9.34
N LEU A 291 -7.00 -5.83 9.90
CA LEU A 291 -6.76 -4.45 9.49
C LEU A 291 -5.28 -4.09 9.59
N LYS A 292 -4.57 -4.49 10.66
CA LYS A 292 -3.12 -4.27 10.79
C LYS A 292 -2.32 -5.03 9.73
N VAL A 293 -2.68 -6.29 9.47
CA VAL A 293 -2.03 -7.09 8.41
C VAL A 293 -2.24 -6.42 7.05
N GLY A 294 -3.46 -5.99 6.74
CA GLY A 294 -3.78 -5.30 5.49
C GLY A 294 -3.11 -3.94 5.35
N LEU A 295 -3.00 -3.17 6.45
CA LEU A 295 -2.27 -1.91 6.46
C LEU A 295 -0.79 -2.12 6.10
N ASN A 296 -0.14 -3.10 6.73
CA ASN A 296 1.26 -3.41 6.43
C ASN A 296 1.43 -3.84 4.96
N GLN A 297 0.53 -4.69 4.43
CA GLN A 297 0.55 -5.09 3.02
C GLN A 297 0.51 -3.90 2.06
N VAL A 298 -0.33 -2.91 2.35
CA VAL A 298 -0.48 -1.72 1.51
C VAL A 298 0.73 -0.79 1.64
N VAL A 299 1.28 -0.62 2.85
CA VAL A 299 2.51 0.16 3.07
C VAL A 299 3.68 -0.46 2.31
N ASP A 300 3.88 -1.77 2.43
CA ASP A 300 4.95 -2.49 1.74
C ASP A 300 4.82 -2.34 0.21
N ALA A 301 3.60 -2.53 -0.32
CA ALA A 301 3.33 -2.36 -1.76
C ALA A 301 3.63 -0.93 -2.25
N ALA A 302 3.23 0.10 -1.49
CA ALA A 302 3.52 1.49 -1.85
C ALA A 302 5.01 1.81 -1.81
N MET A 303 5.74 1.27 -0.82
CA MET A 303 7.17 1.50 -0.69
C MET A 303 7.96 0.81 -1.80
N SER A 304 7.66 -0.46 -2.10
CA SER A 304 8.26 -1.16 -3.23
C SER A 304 8.02 -0.42 -4.54
N ARG A 305 6.80 0.08 -4.78
CA ARG A 305 6.50 0.83 -6.00
C ARG A 305 7.19 2.19 -6.07
N ASN A 306 7.33 2.88 -4.94
CA ASN A 306 8.10 4.12 -4.86
C ASN A 306 9.58 3.88 -5.12
N ALA A 307 10.16 2.81 -4.57
CA ALA A 307 11.54 2.41 -4.85
C ALA A 307 11.73 2.14 -6.35
N ASP A 308 10.86 1.33 -6.97
CA ASP A 308 10.89 1.05 -8.41
C ASP A 308 10.78 2.32 -9.25
N ARG A 309 9.91 3.26 -8.86
CA ARG A 309 9.76 4.54 -9.55
C ARG A 309 11.00 5.41 -9.43
N LEU A 310 11.63 5.46 -8.26
CA LEU A 310 12.89 6.17 -8.11
C LEU A 310 13.98 5.51 -8.95
N THR A 311 14.08 4.19 -8.96
CA THR A 311 15.03 3.46 -9.82
C THR A 311 14.76 3.73 -11.31
N MET A 312 13.50 3.73 -11.74
CA MET A 312 13.11 4.06 -13.12
C MET A 312 13.34 5.53 -13.45
N ALA A 313 13.03 6.48 -12.57
CA ALA A 313 13.23 7.91 -12.79
C ALA A 313 14.71 8.25 -12.84
N LEU A 314 15.52 7.71 -11.92
CA LEU A 314 16.98 7.82 -11.97
C LEU A 314 17.54 7.17 -13.25
N GLY A 315 16.95 6.06 -13.72
CA GLY A 315 17.28 5.43 -14.99
C GLY A 315 16.84 6.25 -16.21
N HIS A 316 15.68 6.90 -16.17
CA HIS A 316 15.11 7.71 -17.25
C HIS A 316 15.80 9.06 -17.35
N ASP A 317 16.05 9.77 -16.24
CA ASP A 317 16.85 11.00 -16.22
C ASP A 317 18.28 10.73 -16.70
N PHE A 318 18.83 9.54 -16.38
CA PHE A 318 20.08 9.07 -16.94
C PHE A 318 19.99 8.85 -18.47
N MET A 319 18.92 8.22 -18.97
CA MET A 319 18.71 7.96 -20.40
C MET A 319 18.27 9.20 -21.21
N ASP A 320 17.53 10.14 -20.63
CA ASP A 320 17.10 11.41 -21.23
C ASP A 320 18.25 12.41 -21.25
N GLY A 321 19.10 12.42 -20.21
CA GLY A 321 20.38 13.12 -20.25
C GLY A 321 21.29 12.60 -21.38
N LEU A 322 21.21 11.30 -21.68
CA LEU A 322 21.88 10.67 -22.84
C LEU A 322 21.18 10.99 -24.17
N ALA A 323 19.85 11.07 -24.21
CA ALA A 323 19.07 11.33 -25.43
C ALA A 323 19.02 12.82 -25.83
N ALA A 324 18.98 13.74 -24.86
CA ALA A 324 19.08 15.19 -25.11
C ALA A 324 20.45 15.60 -25.66
N ALA A 325 21.48 14.77 -25.45
CA ALA A 325 22.79 14.90 -26.09
C ALA A 325 22.86 14.24 -27.49
N TYR A 326 21.75 13.67 -27.99
CA TYR A 326 21.68 12.93 -29.25
C TYR A 326 20.50 13.40 -30.12
N THR A 327 20.76 14.33 -31.05
CA THR A 327 19.83 14.61 -32.16
C THR A 327 19.94 13.52 -33.23
N PRO A 328 18.83 12.92 -33.69
CA PRO A 328 18.86 11.86 -34.69
C PRO A 328 18.95 12.50 -36.08
N ASP A 329 20.14 12.97 -36.44
CA ASP A 329 20.56 12.89 -37.83
C ASP A 329 22.08 12.84 -37.92
N THR A 330 22.59 11.74 -38.49
CA THR A 330 24.00 11.51 -38.87
C THR A 330 25.06 11.30 -37.77
N ALA A 331 24.89 10.32 -36.87
CA ALA A 331 26.01 9.85 -36.02
C ALA A 331 26.34 8.36 -36.26
N PRO A 332 27.56 8.02 -36.74
CA PRO A 332 27.97 6.63 -36.95
C PRO A 332 28.14 5.88 -35.63
N ALA A 333 28.06 4.54 -35.69
CA ALA A 333 28.17 3.62 -34.54
C ALA A 333 29.29 4.03 -33.55
N ALA A 334 28.94 4.11 -32.26
CA ALA A 334 29.87 4.54 -31.22
C ALA A 334 31.09 3.61 -31.11
N PRO A 335 32.31 4.15 -30.95
CA PRO A 335 33.54 3.37 -30.88
C PRO A 335 33.62 2.53 -29.60
N VAL A 336 34.16 1.32 -29.73
CA VAL A 336 34.39 0.34 -28.66
C VAL A 336 35.85 0.43 -28.19
N TYR A 337 36.10 0.68 -26.90
CA TYR A 337 37.46 0.81 -26.34
C TYR A 337 37.84 -0.38 -25.45
N ARG A 338 39.04 -0.93 -25.64
CA ARG A 338 39.62 -1.92 -24.71
C ARG A 338 40.46 -1.21 -23.65
N VAL A 339 40.44 -1.72 -22.41
CA VAL A 339 41.25 -1.20 -21.28
C VAL A 339 42.74 -1.08 -21.63
N SER A 340 43.27 -2.02 -22.42
CA SER A 340 44.66 -2.03 -22.88
C SER A 340 45.04 -0.84 -23.77
N GLU A 341 44.06 -0.21 -24.40
CA GLU A 341 44.22 0.88 -25.36
C GLU A 341 44.06 2.26 -24.71
N LEU A 342 43.71 2.35 -23.43
CA LEU A 342 43.48 3.61 -22.75
C LEU A 342 44.68 4.00 -21.87
N ARG A 343 44.95 5.30 -21.79
CA ARG A 343 46.01 5.89 -20.97
C ARG A 343 45.47 7.12 -20.26
N LEU A 344 45.81 7.27 -18.98
CA LEU A 344 45.55 8.48 -18.22
C LEU A 344 46.80 9.38 -18.29
N GLN A 345 46.68 10.56 -18.89
CA GLN A 345 47.79 11.49 -19.12
C GLN A 345 47.65 12.72 -18.22
N GLY A 346 48.70 13.10 -17.48
CA GLY A 346 48.72 14.37 -16.76
C GLY A 346 48.95 15.54 -17.69
N ILE A 347 48.00 16.47 -17.71
CA ILE A 347 48.03 17.70 -18.51
C ILE A 347 48.56 18.87 -17.69
N ARG A 348 48.12 18.99 -16.42
CA ARG A 348 48.59 20.01 -15.47
C ARG A 348 48.70 19.44 -14.06
N GLY A 349 49.56 20.07 -13.25
CA GLY A 349 49.75 19.72 -11.85
C GLY A 349 50.77 18.62 -11.62
N THR A 350 50.55 17.85 -10.57
CA THR A 350 51.46 16.85 -10.00
C THR A 350 52.00 15.86 -11.05
N PHE A 351 51.17 15.47 -12.02
CA PHE A 351 51.52 14.45 -13.00
C PHE A 351 51.77 14.97 -14.42
N THR A 352 51.98 16.28 -14.58
CA THR A 352 52.20 16.91 -15.90
C THR A 352 53.21 16.14 -16.74
N GLY A 353 52.81 15.78 -17.96
CA GLY A 353 53.64 15.05 -18.93
C GLY A 353 53.76 13.54 -18.69
N ARG A 354 53.26 13.00 -17.57
CA ARG A 354 53.28 11.57 -17.28
C ARG A 354 52.05 10.87 -17.88
N ARG A 355 52.22 9.60 -18.24
CA ARG A 355 51.16 8.73 -18.75
C ARG A 355 51.09 7.44 -17.94
N PHE A 356 49.90 7.04 -17.55
CA PHE A 356 49.63 5.84 -16.76
C PHE A 356 48.75 4.88 -17.56
N ALA A 357 49.01 3.58 -17.42
CA ALA A 357 48.10 2.55 -17.93
C ALA A 357 46.81 2.57 -17.11
N THR A 358 45.66 2.47 -17.77
CA THR A 358 44.37 2.32 -17.09
C THR A 358 44.12 0.86 -16.74
N GLN A 359 43.41 0.63 -15.63
CA GLN A 359 42.90 -0.68 -15.21
C GLN A 359 41.36 -0.65 -15.22
N ALA A 360 40.69 -1.77 -14.96
CA ALA A 360 39.23 -1.84 -14.91
C ALA A 360 38.61 -0.82 -13.93
N CYS A 361 39.32 -0.52 -12.85
CA CYS A 361 39.04 0.58 -11.94
C CYS A 361 40.37 1.23 -11.58
N ILE A 362 40.43 2.55 -11.60
CA ILE A 362 41.58 3.31 -11.09
C ILE A 362 41.06 4.40 -10.16
N ARG A 363 41.51 4.37 -8.91
CA ARG A 363 41.14 5.35 -7.89
C ARG A 363 42.23 6.37 -7.67
N LEU A 364 41.83 7.62 -7.46
CA LEU A 364 42.69 8.78 -7.38
C LEU A 364 42.46 9.51 -6.04
N GLY A 365 43.55 9.87 -5.38
CA GLY A 365 43.50 10.59 -4.09
C GLY A 365 44.87 10.70 -3.42
N ARG A 366 44.91 11.25 -2.22
CA ARG A 366 46.15 11.44 -1.43
C ARG A 366 46.52 10.27 -0.52
N ASP A 367 45.58 9.38 -0.17
CA ASP A 367 45.87 8.25 0.72
C ASP A 367 46.50 7.09 -0.08
N PRO A 368 47.78 6.74 0.13
CA PRO A 368 48.43 5.67 -0.60
C PRO A 368 47.85 4.27 -0.33
N ARG A 369 47.07 4.10 0.75
CA ARG A 369 46.45 2.81 1.10
C ARG A 369 45.17 2.54 0.31
N CYS A 370 44.59 3.57 -0.29
CA CYS A 370 43.25 3.52 -0.86
C CYS A 370 43.20 3.84 -2.34
N ASN A 371 44.27 4.37 -2.93
CA ASN A 371 44.28 4.87 -4.31
C ASN A 371 45.40 4.27 -5.15
N ASP A 372 45.13 4.09 -6.44
CA ASP A 372 46.08 3.57 -7.42
C ASP A 372 46.97 4.70 -7.97
N LEU A 373 46.41 5.89 -8.16
CA LEU A 373 47.16 7.10 -8.52
C LEU A 373 47.17 8.08 -7.33
N VAL A 374 48.32 8.12 -6.66
CA VAL A 374 48.48 8.79 -5.37
C VAL A 374 49.11 10.18 -5.54
N PHE A 375 48.36 11.22 -5.20
CA PHE A 375 48.85 12.59 -5.14
C PHE A 375 49.65 12.85 -3.84
N PRO A 376 50.66 13.74 -3.85
CA PRO A 376 51.36 14.17 -2.64
C PRO A 376 50.40 14.58 -1.52
N ALA A 377 50.79 14.28 -0.27
CA ALA A 377 49.95 14.53 0.90
C ALA A 377 49.55 16.01 1.08
N ASN A 378 50.33 16.94 0.52
CA ASN A 378 50.10 18.38 0.56
C ASN A 378 49.47 18.96 -0.72
N THR A 379 49.01 18.14 -1.68
CA THR A 379 48.34 18.64 -2.89
C THR A 379 47.01 19.30 -2.51
N ALA A 380 46.94 20.62 -2.66
CA ALA A 380 45.77 21.42 -2.33
C ALA A 380 44.56 21.01 -3.19
N GLY A 381 43.39 20.88 -2.56
CA GLY A 381 42.13 20.57 -3.25
C GLY A 381 41.85 19.08 -3.50
N VAL A 382 42.86 18.21 -3.42
CA VAL A 382 42.69 16.76 -3.61
C VAL A 382 42.35 16.09 -2.29
N SER A 383 41.42 15.13 -2.28
CA SER A 383 40.95 14.44 -1.06
C SER A 383 41.76 13.15 -0.84
N GLY A 384 41.70 12.59 0.38
CA GLY A 384 42.35 11.32 0.72
C GLY A 384 41.92 10.21 -0.23
N VAL A 385 40.61 10.09 -0.48
CA VAL A 385 40.00 9.35 -1.59
C VAL A 385 39.13 10.36 -2.33
N HIS A 386 39.39 10.63 -3.62
CA HIS A 386 38.80 11.78 -4.31
C HIS A 386 37.83 11.35 -5.42
N CYS A 387 38.30 10.55 -6.37
CA CYS A 387 37.45 10.04 -7.44
C CYS A 387 37.94 8.67 -7.92
N GLU A 388 37.10 7.97 -8.66
CA GLU A 388 37.46 6.76 -9.37
C GLU A 388 37.05 6.84 -10.84
N ILE A 389 37.86 6.22 -11.69
CA ILE A 389 37.58 6.04 -13.11
C ILE A 389 37.30 4.55 -13.31
N LEU A 390 36.11 4.24 -13.81
CA LEU A 390 35.59 2.89 -13.97
C LEU A 390 35.47 2.55 -15.45
N LEU A 391 35.96 1.38 -15.83
CA LEU A 391 35.80 0.80 -17.16
C LEU A 391 34.81 -0.36 -17.04
N SER A 392 33.58 -0.14 -17.50
CA SER A 392 32.51 -1.13 -17.47
C SER A 392 32.08 -1.45 -18.90
N GLY A 393 32.34 -2.69 -19.34
CA GLY A 393 32.21 -3.07 -20.74
C GLY A 393 33.18 -2.27 -21.62
N ASN A 394 32.64 -1.57 -22.62
CA ASN A 394 33.40 -0.74 -23.57
C ASN A 394 33.24 0.77 -23.31
N ARG A 395 32.83 1.16 -22.10
CA ARG A 395 32.55 2.55 -21.70
C ARG A 395 33.41 2.97 -20.50
N ILE A 396 33.72 4.26 -20.44
CA ILE A 396 34.58 4.87 -19.42
C ILE A 396 33.71 5.79 -18.56
N TYR A 397 33.79 5.67 -17.25
CA TYR A 397 33.05 6.49 -16.31
C TYR A 397 33.98 7.16 -15.31
N VAL A 398 33.65 8.36 -14.84
CA VAL A 398 34.30 9.04 -13.71
C VAL A 398 33.26 9.25 -12.63
N LYS A 399 33.59 8.89 -11.39
CA LYS A 399 32.73 9.07 -10.23
C LYS A 399 33.49 9.82 -9.16
N ASP A 400 32.92 10.93 -8.69
CA ASP A 400 33.40 11.63 -7.51
C ASP A 400 33.05 10.82 -6.25
N LEU A 401 34.03 10.60 -5.37
CA LEU A 401 33.88 9.81 -4.14
C LEU A 401 33.68 10.71 -2.92
N GLU A 402 32.74 11.65 -3.05
CA GLU A 402 32.42 12.66 -2.02
C GLU A 402 33.63 13.54 -1.67
N SER A 403 34.31 14.02 -2.70
CA SER A 403 35.48 14.86 -2.51
C SER A 403 35.13 16.25 -1.99
N THR A 404 36.02 16.83 -1.19
CA THR A 404 35.77 18.11 -0.51
C THR A 404 35.59 19.27 -1.50
N TYR A 405 36.39 19.31 -2.56
CA TYR A 405 36.39 20.40 -3.54
C TYR A 405 35.75 20.02 -4.89
N GLY A 406 35.30 18.77 -5.02
CA GLY A 406 34.63 18.24 -6.21
C GLY A 406 35.60 17.79 -7.31
N THR A 407 35.13 16.82 -8.09
CA THR A 407 35.73 16.42 -9.37
C THR A 407 35.03 17.14 -10.52
N TYR A 408 35.77 17.51 -11.56
CA TYR A 408 35.25 18.19 -12.75
C TYR A 408 35.64 17.42 -14.00
N VAL A 409 34.73 17.34 -14.97
CA VAL A 409 35.00 16.78 -16.31
C VAL A 409 34.72 17.85 -17.35
N ASN A 410 35.70 18.17 -18.19
CA ASN A 410 35.64 19.23 -19.20
C ASN A 410 35.14 20.57 -18.63
N GLY A 411 35.52 20.89 -17.39
CA GLY A 411 35.12 22.10 -16.67
C GLY A 411 33.78 22.03 -15.92
N LEU A 412 32.98 20.97 -16.10
CA LEU A 412 31.71 20.78 -15.39
C LEU A 412 31.92 19.97 -14.11
N ARG A 413 31.41 20.47 -12.98
CA ARG A 413 31.49 19.78 -11.69
C ARG A 413 30.56 18.56 -11.68
N LEU A 414 31.06 17.42 -11.20
CA LEU A 414 30.28 16.20 -11.04
C LEU A 414 29.43 16.26 -9.75
N ASN A 415 28.28 15.59 -9.77
CA ASN A 415 27.52 15.30 -8.56
C ASN A 415 28.22 14.18 -7.77
N PRO A 416 28.50 14.36 -6.47
CA PRO A 416 29.12 13.33 -5.63
C PRO A 416 28.38 11.99 -5.70
N GLY A 417 29.12 10.90 -5.84
CA GLY A 417 28.58 9.54 -5.88
C GLY A 417 27.92 9.11 -7.21
N GLN A 418 27.74 10.02 -8.17
CA GLN A 418 27.13 9.72 -9.48
C GLN A 418 28.22 9.48 -10.55
N PRO A 419 28.28 8.29 -11.18
CA PRO A 419 29.18 8.05 -12.31
C PRO A 419 28.76 8.84 -13.56
N VAL A 420 29.71 9.46 -14.24
CA VAL A 420 29.52 10.20 -15.50
C VAL A 420 30.35 9.56 -16.60
N GLU A 421 29.71 9.21 -17.72
CA GLU A 421 30.40 8.62 -18.88
C GLU A 421 31.29 9.66 -19.57
N ILE A 422 32.51 9.26 -19.93
CA ILE A 422 33.48 10.10 -20.63
C ILE A 422 34.06 9.38 -21.86
N ARG A 423 34.57 10.17 -22.80
CA ARG A 423 35.25 9.68 -24.02
C ARG A 423 36.74 9.98 -23.95
N PRO A 424 37.60 9.24 -24.68
CA PRO A 424 38.98 9.66 -24.89
C PRO A 424 39.04 11.09 -25.44
N GLY A 425 39.94 11.89 -24.87
CA GLY A 425 40.04 13.33 -25.02
C GLY A 425 39.46 14.10 -23.83
N ALA A 426 38.65 13.48 -22.97
CA ALA A 426 38.06 14.16 -21.81
C ALA A 426 39.10 14.57 -20.77
N HIS A 427 38.98 15.81 -20.29
CA HIS A 427 39.78 16.40 -19.24
C HIS A 427 39.10 16.23 -17.89
N ILE A 428 39.83 15.75 -16.89
CA ILE A 428 39.37 15.45 -15.54
C ILE A 428 40.20 16.29 -14.57
N CYS A 429 39.54 17.18 -13.83
CA CYS A 429 40.19 18.02 -12.82
C CYS A 429 39.79 17.60 -11.41
N LEU A 430 40.75 17.53 -10.49
CA LEU A 430 40.52 17.17 -9.09
C LEU A 430 40.62 18.41 -8.21
N GLY A 431 39.49 18.84 -7.63
CA GLY A 431 39.36 20.02 -6.76
C GLY A 431 39.54 21.38 -7.43
N SER A 432 40.45 21.51 -8.40
CA SER A 432 40.69 22.71 -9.17
C SER A 432 41.32 22.41 -10.54
N ALA A 433 41.34 23.39 -11.45
CA ALA A 433 42.01 23.28 -12.74
C ALA A 433 43.56 23.17 -12.66
N ARG A 434 44.14 23.15 -11.45
CA ARG A 434 45.59 22.96 -11.24
C ARG A 434 46.00 21.50 -11.35
N GLU A 435 45.10 20.56 -11.04
CA GLU A 435 45.36 19.13 -11.12
C GLU A 435 44.46 18.54 -12.20
N GLU A 436 45.02 18.36 -13.40
CA GLU A 436 44.28 18.02 -14.62
C GLU A 436 44.87 16.81 -15.31
N LEU A 437 44.02 15.83 -15.57
CA LEU A 437 44.33 14.58 -16.26
C LEU A 437 43.45 14.46 -17.51
N GLN A 438 43.92 13.77 -18.55
CA GLN A 438 43.16 13.50 -19.76
C GLN A 438 43.16 12.00 -20.05
N ILE A 439 42.00 11.44 -20.39
CA ILE A 439 41.94 10.08 -20.94
C ILE A 439 42.37 10.13 -22.40
N THR A 440 43.35 9.33 -22.78
CA THR A 440 43.89 9.28 -24.15
C THR A 440 43.93 7.85 -24.67
N LEU A 441 43.94 7.69 -25.99
CA LEU A 441 44.22 6.39 -26.61
C LEU A 441 45.74 6.17 -26.66
N GLY A 442 46.18 4.97 -26.31
CA GLY A 442 47.53 4.51 -26.51
C GLY A 442 47.80 4.44 -28.00
N SER A 443 48.77 5.19 -28.49
CA SER A 443 49.27 5.05 -29.84
C SER A 443 49.82 3.63 -30.02
N GLY A 444 49.11 2.78 -30.75
CA GLY A 444 49.71 1.56 -31.28
C GLY A 444 50.92 1.96 -32.13
N GLU A 445 52.07 1.32 -31.90
CA GLU A 445 53.20 1.40 -32.80
C GLU A 445 52.70 1.19 -34.24
N LYS A 446 52.90 2.20 -35.09
CA LYS A 446 52.75 2.03 -36.53
C LYS A 446 53.75 0.95 -36.96
N ARG A 447 53.28 -0.28 -37.12
CA ARG A 447 54.02 -1.34 -37.80
C ARG A 447 54.19 -0.87 -39.25
N ARG A 448 55.36 -0.30 -39.54
CA ARG A 448 55.81 0.06 -40.90
C ARG A 448 55.61 -1.17 -41.78
N ARG A 449 54.70 -1.08 -42.76
CA ARG A 449 54.80 -1.91 -43.96
C ARG A 449 55.82 -1.20 -44.86
N GLN A 450 57.02 -1.77 -44.92
CA GLN A 450 57.96 -1.49 -46.02
C GLN A 450 57.43 -2.14 -47.31
N PRO A 451 57.81 -1.58 -48.47
CA PRO A 451 57.03 -1.59 -49.71
C PRO A 451 56.77 -2.97 -50.31
#